data_AF-A0A444XIB9-F1
#
_entry.id   AF-A0A444XIB9-F1
#
_cell.length_a   1.000
_cell.length_b   1.000
_cell.length_c   1.000
_cell.angle_alpha   90.00
_cell.angle_beta   90.00
_cell.angle_gamma   90.00
#
_symmetry.space_group_name_H-M   'P 1'
#
loop_
_entity.id
_entity.type
_entity.pdbx_description
1 polymer ?
#
loop_
_entity_poly.entity_id
_entity_poly.type
_entity_poly.pdbx_seq_one_letter_code
_entity_poly.pdbx_strand_id
1 'polypeptide(L)'
;MQGAARNDKEETMPRLDVVESQKELSATKGVKKLLESSYNPVLFCAILFSAILFCAIIPATILVASISEKNKKHKEQQKFPHRMGPINFGRVRVALRATKEINEEPKRFEMFLATRTSRKRKEVDQETQDAIDEFQNRQAAGETDEEAFESLFGKEQPGRVRCYGRSITRRDLKKHAEISELKQQHQEEVTSLKAELGDMKAKQQHQEADLHGLRNMIKLLVQRSEPGMRPEEIEALLQDAQHSPIDANSAHGSTHIPNINMV
;
A
#
# COMPACT_ATOMS: atom_id res chain seq x y z
N MET A 1 102.00 -43.58 58.46
CA MET A 1 101.96 -44.92 57.85
C MET A 1 100.98 -45.79 58.63
N GLN A 2 100.35 -46.74 57.92
CA GLN A 2 99.35 -47.72 58.36
C GLN A 2 97.95 -47.13 58.65
N GLY A 3 96.87 -47.49 57.95
CA GLY A 3 96.65 -48.55 56.95
C GLY A 3 95.59 -49.55 57.41
N ALA A 4 94.39 -49.37 56.86
CA ALA A 4 93.34 -50.36 56.57
C ALA A 4 92.66 -51.16 57.70
N ALA A 5 91.33 -51.01 57.78
CA ALA A 5 90.40 -52.12 57.96
C ALA A 5 89.08 -51.80 57.21
N ARG A 6 88.75 -52.62 56.21
CA ARG A 6 87.44 -52.67 55.55
C ARG A 6 86.42 -53.30 56.52
N ASN A 7 85.18 -52.83 56.49
CA ASN A 7 84.07 -53.63 57.01
C ASN A 7 82.82 -53.38 56.15
N ASP A 8 82.35 -54.48 55.58
CA ASP A 8 81.14 -54.59 54.78
C ASP A 8 79.92 -54.34 55.66
N LYS A 9 79.03 -53.44 55.23
CA LYS A 9 77.66 -53.36 55.75
C LYS A 9 76.70 -53.29 54.58
N GLU A 10 76.08 -54.44 54.34
CA GLU A 10 74.93 -54.65 53.48
C GLU A 10 73.77 -53.77 54.02
N GLU A 11 73.41 -52.74 53.25
CA GLU A 11 72.35 -51.80 53.58
C GLU A 11 71.00 -52.48 53.33
N THR A 12 70.36 -52.95 54.40
CA THR A 12 69.00 -53.50 54.34
C THR A 12 68.02 -52.36 54.07
N MET A 13 67.43 -52.30 52.87
CA MET A 13 66.37 -51.33 52.58
C MET A 13 65.15 -51.59 53.48
N PRO A 14 64.63 -50.59 54.21
CA PRO A 14 63.38 -50.74 54.92
C PRO A 14 62.24 -50.87 53.90
N ARG A 15 61.47 -51.96 54.05
CA ARG A 15 60.21 -52.17 53.33
C ARG A 15 59.34 -50.93 53.49
N LEU A 16 58.91 -50.35 52.36
CA LEU A 16 57.82 -49.38 52.35
C LEU A 16 56.61 -49.99 53.07
N ASP A 17 56.17 -49.33 54.15
CA ASP A 17 54.98 -49.68 54.90
C ASP A 17 53.75 -49.55 54.00
N VAL A 18 53.30 -50.70 53.48
CA VAL A 18 52.06 -50.89 52.71
C VAL A 18 50.82 -50.33 53.45
N VAL A 19 50.92 -50.17 54.77
CA VAL A 19 49.85 -49.67 55.64
C VAL A 19 49.60 -48.17 55.45
N GLU A 20 50.62 -47.36 55.21
CA GLU A 20 50.46 -45.90 55.07
C GLU A 20 49.86 -45.52 53.71
N SER A 21 50.27 -46.22 52.64
CA SER A 21 49.65 -46.11 51.31
C SER A 21 48.20 -46.59 51.26
N GLN A 22 47.82 -47.62 52.04
CA GLN A 22 46.41 -48.07 52.15
C GLN A 22 45.54 -47.07 52.93
N LYS A 23 46.13 -46.36 53.90
CA LYS A 23 45.44 -45.32 54.68
C LYS A 23 45.15 -44.07 53.84
N GLU A 24 46.10 -43.63 53.01
CA GLU A 24 45.93 -42.55 52.03
C GLU A 24 44.89 -42.91 50.93
N LEU A 25 44.89 -44.16 50.45
CA LEU A 25 43.92 -44.63 49.45
C LEU A 25 42.49 -44.79 50.00
N SER A 26 42.34 -45.04 51.30
CA SER A 26 41.02 -45.11 51.96
C SER A 26 40.49 -43.72 52.33
N ALA A 27 41.35 -42.77 52.67
CA ALA A 27 40.98 -41.36 52.87
C ALA A 27 40.45 -40.72 51.58
N THR A 28 41.11 -40.94 50.44
CA THR A 28 40.67 -40.43 49.13
C THR A 28 39.41 -41.12 48.60
N LYS A 29 39.20 -42.41 48.91
CA LYS A 29 37.93 -43.12 48.63
C LYS A 29 36.78 -42.63 49.50
N GLY A 30 37.03 -42.31 50.77
CA GLY A 30 36.03 -41.73 51.67
C GLY A 30 35.56 -40.35 51.21
N VAL A 31 36.48 -39.50 50.74
CA VAL A 31 36.15 -38.16 50.20
C VAL A 31 35.38 -38.27 48.88
N LYS A 32 35.74 -39.19 47.97
CA LYS A 32 34.95 -39.45 46.74
C LYS A 32 33.56 -39.98 47.04
N LYS A 33 33.43 -40.90 47.99
CA LYS A 33 32.14 -41.50 48.40
C LYS A 33 31.24 -40.51 49.13
N LEU A 34 31.81 -39.55 49.87
CA LEU A 34 31.06 -38.45 50.50
C LEU A 34 30.61 -37.40 49.48
N LEU A 35 31.37 -37.16 48.40
CA LEU A 35 30.93 -36.32 47.29
C LEU A 35 29.82 -36.97 46.45
N GLU A 36 29.88 -38.29 46.24
CA GLU A 36 28.85 -39.06 45.52
C GLU A 36 27.59 -39.30 46.36
N SER A 37 27.69 -39.35 47.69
CA SER A 37 26.57 -39.62 48.60
C SER A 37 25.57 -38.47 48.76
N SER A 38 25.93 -37.23 48.36
CA SER A 38 25.07 -36.06 48.51
C SER A 38 24.79 -35.37 47.17
N TYR A 39 25.02 -36.06 46.05
CA TYR A 39 24.67 -35.56 44.72
C TYR A 39 23.29 -36.09 44.33
N ASN A 40 22.26 -35.25 44.48
CA ASN A 40 20.94 -35.57 43.98
C ASN A 40 20.80 -35.01 42.55
N PRO A 41 20.86 -35.84 41.50
CA PRO A 41 20.85 -35.38 40.11
C PRO A 41 19.56 -34.65 39.76
N VAL A 42 18.45 -34.96 40.44
CA VAL A 42 17.17 -34.25 40.28
C VAL A 42 17.26 -32.83 40.81
N LEU A 43 17.91 -32.63 41.96
CA LEU A 43 18.14 -31.30 42.54
C LEU A 43 19.09 -30.47 41.67
N PHE A 44 20.16 -31.09 41.16
CA PHE A 44 21.10 -30.42 40.26
C PHE A 44 20.44 -30.01 38.93
N CYS A 45 19.67 -30.90 38.31
CA CYS A 45 18.87 -30.56 37.12
C CYS A 45 17.87 -29.44 37.42
N ALA A 46 17.15 -29.50 38.55
CA ALA A 46 16.20 -28.45 38.94
C ALA A 46 16.88 -27.08 39.10
N ILE A 47 18.07 -27.05 39.72
CA ILE A 47 18.86 -25.83 39.86
C ILE A 47 19.31 -25.31 38.49
N LEU A 48 19.83 -26.17 37.61
CA LEU A 48 20.22 -25.75 36.26
C LEU A 48 19.03 -25.25 35.43
N PHE A 49 17.87 -25.91 35.48
CA PHE A 49 16.66 -25.45 34.82
C PHE A 49 16.19 -24.11 35.37
N SER A 50 16.22 -23.92 36.70
CA SER A 50 15.86 -22.63 37.32
C SER A 50 16.84 -21.53 36.94
N ALA A 51 18.14 -21.82 36.86
CA ALA A 51 19.16 -20.86 36.44
C ALA A 51 18.97 -20.46 34.97
N ILE A 52 18.67 -21.42 34.09
CA ILE A 52 18.38 -21.15 32.68
C ILE A 52 17.09 -20.31 32.55
N LEU A 53 16.03 -20.62 33.30
CA LEU A 53 14.81 -19.79 33.33
C LEU A 53 15.10 -18.38 33.82
N PHE A 54 15.83 -18.22 34.93
CA PHE A 54 16.19 -16.92 35.49
C PHE A 54 17.05 -16.10 34.51
N CYS A 55 18.07 -16.71 33.91
CA CYS A 55 18.95 -16.08 32.93
C CYS A 55 18.23 -15.68 31.64
N ALA A 56 17.13 -16.33 31.27
CA ALA A 56 16.36 -15.98 30.07
C ALA A 56 15.23 -14.97 30.35
N ILE A 57 14.51 -15.12 31.46
CA ILE A 57 13.30 -14.32 31.76
C ILE A 57 13.67 -12.92 32.25
N ILE A 58 14.68 -12.80 33.13
CA ILE A 58 15.09 -11.50 33.69
C ILE A 58 15.52 -10.52 32.58
N PRO A 59 16.46 -10.84 31.67
CA PRO A 59 16.85 -9.88 30.64
C PRO A 59 15.70 -9.56 29.66
N ALA A 60 14.82 -10.52 29.36
CA ALA A 60 13.64 -10.27 28.54
C ALA A 60 12.68 -9.25 29.19
N THR A 61 12.40 -9.39 30.49
CA THR A 61 11.54 -8.45 31.22
C THR A 61 12.15 -7.05 31.33
N ILE A 62 13.47 -6.95 31.58
CA ILE A 62 14.21 -5.69 31.59
C ILE A 62 14.18 -5.02 30.21
N LEU A 63 14.37 -5.79 29.13
CA LEU A 63 14.30 -5.28 27.76
C LEU A 63 12.92 -4.73 27.42
N VAL A 64 11.86 -5.47 27.77
CA VAL A 64 10.47 -5.03 27.55
C VAL A 64 10.17 -3.75 28.33
N ALA A 65 10.61 -3.64 29.58
CA ALA A 65 10.47 -2.41 30.37
C ALA A 65 11.20 -1.23 29.72
N SER A 66 12.44 -1.43 29.25
CA SER A 66 13.21 -0.40 28.54
C SER A 66 12.54 0.05 27.23
N ILE A 67 12.02 -0.88 26.43
CA ILE A 67 11.27 -0.56 25.20
C ILE A 67 9.98 0.20 25.55
N SER A 68 9.28 -0.19 26.60
CA SER A 68 8.06 0.46 27.06
C SER A 68 8.32 1.92 27.45
N GLU A 69 9.38 2.21 28.20
CA GLU A 69 9.75 3.58 28.55
C GLU A 69 10.10 4.43 27.33
N LYS A 70 10.86 3.88 26.38
CA LYS A 70 11.16 4.57 25.11
C LYS A 70 9.87 4.87 24.33
N ASN A 71 8.96 3.91 24.24
CA ASN A 71 7.66 4.09 23.59
C ASN A 71 6.80 5.16 24.28
N LYS A 72 6.83 5.23 25.62
CA LYS A 72 6.15 6.29 26.38
C LYS A 72 6.69 7.67 26.01
N LYS A 73 8.01 7.85 26.02
CA LYS A 73 8.67 9.10 25.59
C LYS A 73 8.32 9.47 24.15
N HIS A 74 8.33 8.51 23.22
CA HIS A 74 7.95 8.76 21.83
C HIS A 74 6.48 9.16 21.69
N LYS A 75 5.59 8.57 22.50
CA LYS A 75 4.16 8.90 22.50
C LYS A 75 3.90 10.30 23.06
N GLU A 76 4.64 10.71 24.09
CA GLU A 76 4.56 12.07 24.64
C GLU A 76 5.05 13.14 23.64
N GLN A 77 6.01 12.79 22.78
CA GLN A 77 6.50 13.67 21.71
C GLN A 77 5.66 13.60 20.42
N GLN A 78 4.69 12.70 20.35
CA GLN A 78 3.88 12.50 19.15
C GLN A 78 2.85 13.62 19.01
N LYS A 79 3.06 14.50 18.05
CA LYS A 79 2.11 15.56 17.69
C LYS A 79 1.00 15.05 16.77
N PHE A 80 -0.19 15.63 16.92
CA PHE A 80 -1.35 15.43 16.05
C PHE A 80 -1.73 13.96 15.81
N PRO A 81 -1.95 13.16 16.87
CA PRO A 81 -2.29 11.75 16.72
C PRO A 81 -3.61 11.58 15.95
N HIS A 82 -3.62 10.69 14.95
CA HIS A 82 -4.85 10.38 14.22
C HIS A 82 -5.82 9.60 15.11
N ARG A 83 -7.13 9.78 14.87
CA ARG A 83 -8.21 9.21 15.69
C ARG A 83 -9.00 8.09 15.02
N MET A 84 -8.47 7.58 13.91
CA MET A 84 -9.13 6.58 13.06
C MET A 84 -9.12 5.13 13.62
N GLY A 85 -8.40 4.87 14.71
CA GLY A 85 -8.27 3.52 15.24
C GLY A 85 -7.77 2.53 14.17
N PRO A 86 -8.43 1.37 13.98
CA PRO A 86 -8.06 0.38 12.96
C PRO A 86 -8.31 0.82 11.50
N ILE A 87 -9.01 1.94 11.27
CA ILE A 87 -9.34 2.38 9.91
C ILE A 87 -8.10 2.99 9.26
N ASN A 88 -7.67 2.40 8.15
CA ASN A 88 -6.55 2.92 7.36
C ASN A 88 -6.94 4.20 6.58
N PHE A 89 -5.95 5.00 6.24
CA PHE A 89 -6.16 6.28 5.55
C PHE A 89 -6.63 6.10 4.10
N GLY A 90 -6.32 4.96 3.47
CA GLY A 90 -6.85 4.62 2.14
C GLY A 90 -8.38 4.58 2.11
N ARG A 91 -9.02 4.01 3.14
CA ARG A 91 -10.48 4.01 3.28
C ARG A 91 -11.05 5.41 3.50
N VAL A 92 -10.39 6.23 4.34
CA VAL A 92 -10.79 7.63 4.55
C VAL A 92 -10.74 8.40 3.24
N ARG A 93 -9.69 8.21 2.46
CA ARG A 93 -9.49 8.85 1.16
C ARG A 93 -10.55 8.46 0.13
N VAL A 94 -10.94 7.19 0.08
CA VAL A 94 -12.04 6.72 -0.79
C VAL A 94 -13.37 7.35 -0.35
N ALA A 95 -13.63 7.41 0.97
CA ALA A 95 -14.84 8.04 1.49
C ALA A 95 -14.92 9.53 1.17
N LEU A 96 -13.82 10.28 1.29
CA LEU A 96 -13.75 11.69 0.92
C LEU A 96 -13.94 11.91 -0.59
N ARG A 97 -13.40 11.03 -1.43
CA ARG A 97 -13.64 11.09 -2.89
C ARG A 97 -15.11 10.93 -3.25
N ALA A 98 -15.79 9.98 -2.60
CA ALA A 98 -17.21 9.74 -2.83
C ALA A 98 -18.11 10.92 -2.46
N THR A 99 -17.64 11.86 -1.62
CA THR A 99 -18.38 13.08 -1.28
C THR A 99 -18.13 14.24 -2.25
N LYS A 100 -17.09 14.16 -3.10
CA LYS A 100 -16.79 15.18 -4.10
C LYS A 100 -17.47 14.80 -5.42
N GLU A 101 -18.17 15.75 -6.04
CA GLU A 101 -18.89 15.52 -7.31
C GLU A 101 -17.99 14.97 -8.43
N ILE A 102 -16.72 15.37 -8.44
CA ILE A 102 -15.74 15.05 -9.49
C ILE A 102 -14.84 13.85 -9.10
N ASN A 103 -15.09 13.18 -7.96
CA ASN A 103 -14.19 12.14 -7.41
C ASN A 103 -12.71 12.59 -7.26
N GLU A 104 -12.49 13.90 -7.17
CA GLU A 104 -11.18 14.53 -7.10
C GLU A 104 -10.39 14.04 -5.87
N GLU A 105 -9.07 13.93 -6.00
CA GLU A 105 -8.22 13.51 -4.88
C GLU A 105 -8.38 14.47 -3.67
N PRO A 106 -8.55 13.96 -2.44
CA PRO A 106 -8.68 14.83 -1.28
C PRO A 106 -7.39 15.57 -1.00
N LYS A 107 -7.51 16.85 -0.63
CA LYS A 107 -6.37 17.70 -0.30
C LYS A 107 -5.67 17.21 0.98
N ARG A 108 -4.41 17.59 1.15
CA ARG A 108 -3.59 17.23 2.33
C ARG A 108 -4.28 17.61 3.65
N PHE A 109 -4.83 18.81 3.70
CA PHE A 109 -5.52 19.31 4.87
C PHE A 109 -6.88 18.64 5.10
N GLU A 110 -7.64 18.34 4.04
CA GLU A 110 -8.88 17.55 4.17
C GLU A 110 -8.60 16.18 4.77
N MET A 111 -7.54 15.51 4.32
CA MET A 111 -7.07 14.26 4.91
C MET A 111 -6.65 14.44 6.37
N PHE A 112 -5.99 15.54 6.72
CA PHE A 112 -5.67 15.88 8.11
C PHE A 112 -6.95 16.02 8.94
N LEU A 113 -7.88 16.87 8.54
CA LEU A 113 -9.13 17.09 9.25
C LEU A 113 -9.92 15.78 9.42
N ALA A 114 -10.12 15.02 8.35
CA ALA A 114 -10.92 13.79 8.38
C ALA A 114 -10.32 12.68 9.26
N THR A 115 -9.00 12.63 9.41
CA THR A 115 -8.34 11.60 10.21
C THR A 115 -8.12 11.99 11.67
N ARG A 116 -8.20 13.29 11.99
CA ARG A 116 -8.01 13.82 13.35
C ARG A 116 -9.33 14.20 14.02
N THR A 117 -10.35 14.55 13.24
CA THR A 117 -11.73 14.72 13.76
C THR A 117 -12.38 13.35 13.93
N SER A 118 -12.85 13.05 15.15
CA SER A 118 -13.43 11.74 15.43
C SER A 118 -14.87 11.65 14.93
N ARG A 119 -15.23 10.55 14.25
CA ARG A 119 -16.63 10.23 13.93
C ARG A 119 -17.53 10.10 15.18
N LYS A 120 -16.96 9.82 16.36
CA LYS A 120 -17.69 9.56 17.61
C LYS A 120 -17.79 10.76 18.56
N ARG A 121 -17.73 12.01 18.05
CA ARG A 121 -17.88 13.25 18.86
C ARG A 121 -16.99 13.29 20.13
N LYS A 122 -15.71 12.93 19.99
CA LYS A 122 -14.73 13.25 21.02
C LYS A 122 -14.10 14.59 20.66
N GLU A 123 -14.05 15.49 21.63
CA GLU A 123 -13.40 16.80 21.54
C GLU A 123 -11.97 16.65 21.01
N VAL A 124 -11.64 17.46 20.00
CA VAL A 124 -10.32 17.48 19.37
C VAL A 124 -9.31 18.00 20.40
N ASP A 125 -8.07 17.49 20.38
CA ASP A 125 -7.05 17.97 21.29
C ASP A 125 -6.67 19.40 20.94
N GLN A 126 -6.35 20.21 21.95
CA GLN A 126 -6.11 21.64 21.77
C GLN A 126 -5.01 21.91 20.73
N GLU A 127 -3.89 21.18 20.77
CA GLU A 127 -2.80 21.37 19.79
C GLU A 127 -3.28 21.12 18.35
N THR A 128 -4.08 20.08 18.12
CA THR A 128 -4.69 19.85 16.79
C THR A 128 -5.71 20.92 16.42
N GLN A 129 -6.50 21.40 17.38
CA GLN A 129 -7.46 22.47 17.12
C GLN A 129 -6.75 23.78 16.76
N ASP A 130 -5.72 24.16 17.51
CA ASP A 130 -4.89 25.34 17.23
C ASP A 130 -4.27 25.27 15.83
N ALA A 131 -3.80 24.10 15.41
CA ALA A 131 -3.26 23.90 14.06
C ALA A 131 -4.33 23.97 12.97
N ILE A 132 -5.57 23.55 13.25
CA ILE A 132 -6.70 23.69 12.32
C ILE A 132 -7.05 25.17 12.16
N ASP A 133 -7.13 25.91 13.27
CA ASP A 133 -7.48 27.32 13.27
C ASP A 133 -6.38 28.15 12.60
N GLU A 134 -5.10 27.85 12.87
CA GLU A 134 -3.97 28.49 12.20
C GLU A 134 -3.99 28.23 10.68
N PHE A 135 -4.30 27.01 10.24
CA PHE A 135 -4.43 26.69 8.81
C PHE A 135 -5.55 27.51 8.14
N GLN A 136 -6.70 27.63 8.81
CA GLN A 136 -7.83 28.41 8.29
C GLN A 136 -7.49 29.91 8.21
N ASN A 137 -6.79 30.45 9.21
CA ASN A 137 -6.33 31.83 9.19
C ASN A 137 -5.37 32.11 8.02
N ARG A 138 -4.47 31.17 7.71
CA ARG A 138 -3.55 31.28 6.56
C ARG A 138 -4.26 31.21 5.23
N GLN A 139 -5.23 30.30 5.08
CA GLN A 139 -6.10 30.29 3.90
C GLN A 139 -6.86 31.62 3.74
N ALA A 140 -7.40 32.17 4.84
CA ALA A 140 -8.08 33.46 4.81
C ALA A 140 -7.13 34.63 4.43
N ALA A 141 -5.84 34.51 4.72
CA ALA A 141 -4.80 35.43 4.29
C ALA A 141 -4.39 35.25 2.81
N GLY A 142 -4.94 34.26 2.11
CA GLY A 142 -4.69 34.00 0.69
C GLY A 142 -3.52 33.05 0.40
N GLU A 143 -2.96 32.37 1.41
CA GLU A 143 -1.98 31.30 1.18
C GLU A 143 -2.64 30.11 0.46
N THR A 144 -1.91 29.46 -0.46
CA THR A 144 -2.39 28.21 -1.05
C THR A 144 -2.44 27.09 0.01
N ASP A 145 -3.31 26.09 -0.19
CA ASP A 145 -3.45 24.98 0.77
C ASP A 145 -2.12 24.24 1.02
N GLU A 146 -1.32 24.06 -0.03
CA GLU A 146 0.00 23.43 0.06
C GLU A 146 1.02 24.29 0.81
N GLU A 147 1.05 25.60 0.56
CA GLU A 147 1.95 26.53 1.26
C GLU A 147 1.60 26.63 2.74
N ALA A 148 0.32 26.82 3.06
CA ALA A 148 -0.17 26.86 4.42
C ALA A 148 0.15 25.54 5.16
N PHE A 149 0.02 24.39 4.49
CA PHE A 149 0.30 23.10 5.10
C PHE A 149 1.80 22.91 5.33
N GLU A 150 2.64 23.28 4.37
CA GLU A 150 4.10 23.19 4.52
C GLU A 150 4.65 24.21 5.51
N SER A 151 4.00 25.36 5.68
CA SER A 151 4.31 26.35 6.71
C SER A 151 4.06 25.78 8.13
N LEU A 152 2.91 25.15 8.36
CA LEU A 152 2.54 24.58 9.67
C LEU A 152 3.34 23.32 10.04
N PHE A 153 3.44 22.38 9.11
CA PHE A 153 3.98 21.04 9.40
C PHE A 153 5.42 20.85 8.92
N GLY A 154 5.96 21.85 8.23
CA GLY A 154 7.24 21.77 7.54
C GLY A 154 7.18 20.94 6.26
N LYS A 155 8.23 21.08 5.45
CA LYS A 155 8.40 20.29 4.22
C LYS A 155 8.30 18.79 4.48
N GLU A 156 7.74 18.09 3.50
CA GLU A 156 7.56 16.66 3.59
C GLU A 156 8.90 15.92 3.43
N GLN A 157 9.08 14.83 4.17
CA GLN A 157 10.28 14.01 4.06
C GLN A 157 10.28 13.19 2.77
N PRO A 158 11.45 12.94 2.15
CA PRO A 158 11.53 12.05 1.00
C PRO A 158 10.97 10.66 1.32
N GLY A 159 10.14 10.12 0.43
CA GLY A 159 9.62 8.74 0.54
C GLY A 159 8.40 8.55 1.44
N ARG A 160 7.84 9.61 2.03
CA ARG A 160 6.59 9.53 2.80
C ARG A 160 5.75 10.78 2.54
N VAL A 161 4.43 10.66 2.60
CA VAL A 161 3.53 11.81 2.67
C VAL A 161 2.68 11.71 3.93
N ARG A 162 2.78 12.70 4.81
CA ARG A 162 1.90 12.87 5.98
C ARG A 162 0.45 12.81 5.55
N CYS A 163 -0.42 12.29 6.43
CA CYS A 163 -1.87 12.19 6.22
C CYS A 163 -2.35 11.22 5.12
N TYR A 164 -1.46 10.55 4.36
CA TYR A 164 -1.85 9.51 3.39
C TYR A 164 -1.55 8.07 3.83
N GLY A 165 -0.97 7.91 5.01
CA GLY A 165 -0.76 6.60 5.65
C GLY A 165 0.64 6.06 5.39
N ARG A 166 0.81 4.75 5.58
CA ARG A 166 2.09 4.08 5.34
C ARG A 166 2.21 3.77 3.84
N SER A 167 3.39 3.99 3.28
CA SER A 167 3.79 3.66 1.89
C SER A 167 3.36 4.61 0.77
N ILE A 168 2.54 5.64 1.02
CA ILE A 168 2.20 6.63 -0.02
C ILE A 168 3.31 7.66 -0.18
N THR A 169 3.78 7.82 -1.41
CA THR A 169 4.79 8.81 -1.80
C THR A 169 4.19 9.93 -2.66
N ARG A 170 4.92 11.04 -2.81
CA ARG A 170 4.53 12.15 -3.71
C ARG A 170 4.33 11.68 -5.16
N ARG A 171 5.13 10.70 -5.63
CA ARG A 171 5.00 10.12 -6.98
C ARG A 171 3.67 9.39 -7.15
N ASP A 172 3.20 8.68 -6.12
CA ASP A 172 1.94 7.94 -6.19
C ASP A 172 0.74 8.89 -6.30
N LEU A 173 0.77 10.01 -5.55
CA LEU A 173 -0.26 11.04 -5.64
C LEU A 173 -0.29 11.69 -7.03
N LYS A 174 0.88 11.99 -7.61
CA LYS A 174 0.97 12.56 -8.96
C LYS A 174 0.37 11.61 -10.01
N LYS A 175 0.72 10.33 -9.96
CA LYS A 175 0.16 9.31 -10.87
C LYS A 175 -1.37 9.23 -10.77
N HIS A 176 -1.92 9.32 -9.56
CA HIS A 176 -3.37 9.31 -9.39
C HIS A 176 -4.06 10.55 -9.98
N ALA A 177 -3.44 11.73 -9.85
CA ALA A 177 -3.94 12.95 -10.49
C ALA A 177 -3.93 12.82 -12.02
N GLU A 178 -2.80 12.40 -12.61
CA GLU A 178 -2.67 12.16 -14.06
C GLU A 178 -3.72 11.17 -14.58
N ILE A 179 -3.94 10.06 -13.85
CA ILE A 179 -4.98 9.08 -14.22
C ILE A 179 -6.40 9.68 -14.14
N SER A 180 -6.65 10.58 -13.18
CA SER A 180 -7.96 11.23 -13.03
C SER A 180 -8.25 12.20 -14.17
N GLU A 181 -7.25 13.02 -14.53
CA GLU A 181 -7.34 13.95 -15.67
C GLU A 181 -7.60 13.20 -16.98
N LEU A 182 -6.85 12.13 -17.24
CA LEU A 182 -7.05 11.29 -18.42
C LEU A 182 -8.45 10.65 -18.47
N LYS A 183 -8.98 10.23 -17.32
CA LYS A 183 -10.35 9.69 -17.24
C LYS A 183 -11.40 10.76 -17.53
N GLN A 184 -11.20 11.98 -17.05
CA GLN A 184 -12.10 13.08 -17.32
C GLN A 184 -12.09 13.44 -18.81
N GLN A 185 -10.91 13.61 -19.42
CA GLN A 185 -10.77 13.87 -20.85
C GLN A 185 -11.43 12.77 -21.69
N HIS A 186 -11.18 11.50 -21.35
CA HIS A 186 -11.83 10.38 -22.01
C HIS A 186 -13.36 10.42 -21.86
N GLN A 187 -13.87 10.77 -20.69
CA GLN A 187 -15.30 10.90 -20.45
C GLN A 187 -15.93 12.03 -21.29
N GLU A 188 -15.23 13.17 -21.40
CA GLU A 188 -15.63 14.32 -22.22
C GLU A 188 -15.64 13.95 -23.72
N GLU A 189 -14.58 13.31 -24.21
CA GLU A 189 -14.50 12.80 -25.60
C GLU A 189 -15.63 11.83 -25.91
N VAL A 190 -15.90 10.87 -25.03
CA VAL A 190 -17.00 9.90 -25.19
C VAL A 190 -18.35 10.62 -25.22
N THR A 191 -18.56 11.65 -24.40
CA THR A 191 -19.80 12.42 -24.44
C THR A 191 -19.94 13.23 -25.73
N SER A 192 -18.85 13.81 -26.24
CA SER A 192 -18.83 14.54 -27.50
C SER A 192 -19.16 13.63 -28.69
N LEU A 193 -18.45 12.49 -28.79
CA LEU A 193 -18.68 11.51 -29.86
C LEU A 193 -20.11 10.94 -29.83
N LYS A 194 -20.67 10.73 -28.63
CA LYS A 194 -22.05 10.27 -28.48
C LYS A 194 -23.06 11.31 -28.99
N ALA A 195 -22.80 12.60 -28.77
CA ALA A 195 -23.64 13.67 -29.29
C ALA A 195 -23.56 13.73 -30.83
N GLU A 196 -22.36 13.70 -31.40
CA GLU A 196 -22.16 13.68 -32.85
C GLU A 196 -22.82 12.47 -33.53
N LEU A 197 -22.72 11.28 -32.92
CA LEU A 197 -23.39 10.08 -33.41
C LEU A 197 -24.92 10.23 -33.38
N GLY A 198 -25.45 10.89 -32.34
CA GLY A 198 -26.86 11.26 -32.25
C GLY A 198 -27.31 12.15 -33.41
N ASP A 199 -26.55 13.20 -33.71
CA ASP A 199 -26.83 14.12 -34.81
C ASP A 199 -26.73 13.44 -36.17
N MET A 200 -25.72 12.61 -36.39
CA MET A 200 -25.60 11.82 -37.62
C MET A 200 -26.78 10.86 -37.80
N LYS A 201 -27.20 10.19 -36.73
CA LYS A 201 -28.36 9.29 -36.77
C LYS A 201 -29.65 10.05 -37.09
N ALA A 202 -29.84 11.25 -36.54
CA ALA A 202 -30.98 12.10 -36.86
C ALA A 202 -30.97 12.54 -38.33
N LYS A 203 -29.80 12.92 -38.86
CA LYS A 203 -29.63 13.25 -40.29
C LYS A 203 -29.91 12.05 -41.18
N GLN A 204 -29.44 10.85 -40.81
CA GLN A 204 -29.73 9.63 -41.54
C GLN A 204 -31.23 9.34 -41.59
N GLN A 205 -31.93 9.45 -40.46
CA GLN A 205 -33.40 9.28 -40.41
C GLN A 205 -34.14 10.31 -41.27
N HIS A 206 -33.68 11.56 -41.29
CA HIS A 206 -34.23 12.58 -42.17
C HIS A 206 -34.03 12.23 -43.66
N GLN A 207 -32.82 11.79 -44.03
CA GLN A 207 -32.53 11.36 -45.39
C GLN A 207 -33.37 10.14 -45.81
N GLU A 208 -33.56 9.17 -44.91
CA GLU A 208 -34.43 8.01 -45.16
C GLU A 208 -35.90 8.43 -45.37
N ALA A 209 -36.39 9.42 -44.60
CA ALA A 209 -37.73 9.98 -44.78
C ALA A 209 -37.89 10.72 -46.12
N ASP A 210 -36.89 11.51 -46.51
CA ASP A 210 -36.86 12.20 -47.80
C ASP A 210 -36.85 11.20 -48.97
N LEU A 211 -36.01 10.17 -48.90
CA LEU A 211 -35.95 9.10 -49.89
C LEU A 211 -37.28 8.34 -50.00
N HIS A 212 -37.94 8.08 -48.86
CA HIS A 212 -39.26 7.47 -48.85
C HIS A 212 -40.31 8.39 -49.51
N GLY A 213 -40.25 9.69 -49.27
CA GLY A 213 -41.10 10.68 -49.94
C GLY A 213 -40.90 10.70 -51.46
N LEU A 214 -39.65 10.73 -51.92
CA LEU A 214 -39.28 10.67 -53.34
C LEU A 214 -39.76 9.38 -54.01
N ARG A 215 -39.58 8.23 -53.34
CA ARG A 215 -40.07 6.93 -53.82
C ARG A 215 -41.58 6.95 -54.07
N ASN A 216 -42.35 7.52 -53.15
CA ASN A 216 -43.80 7.63 -53.31
C ASN A 216 -44.20 8.53 -54.49
N MET A 217 -43.47 9.63 -54.73
CA MET A 217 -43.72 10.48 -55.90
C MET A 217 -43.42 9.76 -57.21
N ILE A 218 -42.28 9.06 -57.30
CA ILE A 218 -41.91 8.29 -58.50
C ILE A 218 -42.97 7.22 -58.79
N LYS A 219 -43.44 6.52 -57.76
CA LYS A 219 -44.52 5.53 -57.89
C LYS A 219 -45.78 6.13 -58.51
N LEU A 220 -46.21 7.31 -58.05
CA LEU A 220 -47.38 8.01 -58.62
C LEU A 220 -47.17 8.43 -60.08
N LEU A 221 -45.97 8.91 -60.42
CA LEU A 221 -45.64 9.31 -61.79
C LEU A 221 -45.63 8.12 -62.75
N VAL A 222 -45.01 7.00 -62.36
CA VAL A 222 -44.95 5.77 -63.16
C VAL A 222 -46.34 5.18 -63.38
N GLN A 223 -47.18 5.13 -62.34
CA GLN A 223 -48.57 4.68 -62.47
C GLN A 223 -49.37 5.53 -63.46
N ARG A 224 -49.10 6.84 -63.52
CA ARG A 224 -49.77 7.74 -64.45
C ARG A 224 -49.28 7.57 -65.89
N SER A 225 -47.98 7.32 -66.10
CA SER A 225 -47.43 7.12 -67.44
C SER A 225 -47.73 5.74 -68.01
N GLU A 226 -47.79 4.71 -67.18
CA GLU A 226 -48.00 3.31 -67.59
C GLU A 226 -49.13 2.65 -66.78
N PRO A 227 -50.41 2.94 -67.08
CA PRO A 227 -51.56 2.43 -66.30
C PRO A 227 -51.78 0.91 -66.41
N GLY A 228 -51.07 0.23 -67.31
CA GLY A 228 -51.08 -1.23 -67.45
C GLY A 228 -50.08 -1.98 -66.57
N MET A 229 -49.14 -1.28 -65.93
CA MET A 229 -48.14 -1.88 -65.05
C MET A 229 -48.74 -2.17 -63.67
N ARG A 230 -48.52 -3.38 -63.15
CA ARG A 230 -49.08 -3.77 -61.86
C ARG A 230 -48.34 -3.09 -60.71
N PRO A 231 -49.03 -2.65 -59.63
CA PRO A 231 -48.39 -1.95 -58.51
C PRO A 231 -47.23 -2.73 -57.87
N GLU A 232 -47.28 -4.06 -57.89
CA GLU A 232 -46.26 -4.94 -57.33
C GLU A 232 -44.97 -4.93 -58.16
N GLU A 233 -45.06 -4.72 -59.48
CA GLU A 233 -43.91 -4.64 -60.39
C GLU A 233 -43.18 -3.30 -60.22
N ILE A 234 -43.92 -2.21 -60.01
CA ILE A 234 -43.37 -0.89 -59.69
C ILE A 234 -42.62 -0.93 -58.35
N GLU A 235 -43.19 -1.62 -57.35
CA GLU A 235 -42.57 -1.78 -56.04
C GLU A 235 -41.27 -2.60 -56.11
N ALA A 236 -41.27 -3.69 -56.88
CA ALA A 236 -40.09 -4.53 -57.10
C ALA A 236 -38.95 -3.75 -57.77
N LEU A 237 -39.24 -2.95 -58.82
CA LEU A 237 -38.25 -2.09 -59.48
C LEU A 237 -37.63 -1.05 -58.54
N LEU A 238 -38.43 -0.47 -57.65
CA LEU A 238 -37.97 0.52 -56.66
C LEU A 238 -37.14 -0.12 -55.54
N GLN A 239 -37.40 -1.39 -55.17
CA GLN A 239 -36.59 -2.12 -54.19
C GLN A 239 -35.24 -2.58 -54.78
N ASP A 240 -35.22 -3.06 -56.02
CA ASP A 240 -34.00 -3.53 -56.67
C ASP A 240 -32.96 -2.40 -56.82
N ALA A 241 -33.43 -1.18 -57.09
CA ALA A 241 -32.60 0.03 -57.13
C ALA A 241 -32.01 0.45 -55.77
N GLN A 242 -32.58 0.02 -54.63
CA GLN A 242 -32.08 0.36 -53.29
C GLN A 242 -30.93 -0.55 -52.81
N HIS A 243 -30.76 -1.73 -53.40
CA HIS A 243 -29.77 -2.71 -52.98
C HIS A 243 -28.52 -2.76 -53.85
N SER A 244 -28.38 -1.83 -54.81
CA SER A 244 -27.15 -1.71 -55.60
C SER A 244 -25.98 -1.35 -54.67
N PRO A 245 -24.85 -2.08 -54.69
CA PRO A 245 -23.73 -1.82 -53.80
C PRO A 245 -23.19 -0.41 -54.02
N ILE A 246 -23.04 0.37 -52.94
CA ILE A 246 -22.25 1.60 -52.99
C ILE A 246 -20.80 1.18 -53.19
N ASP A 247 -20.24 1.41 -54.37
CA ASP A 247 -18.81 1.23 -54.63
C ASP A 247 -18.00 2.18 -53.73
N ALA A 248 -17.51 1.66 -52.60
CA ALA A 248 -16.70 2.39 -51.62
C ALA A 248 -15.28 2.74 -52.11
N ASN A 249 -14.98 2.59 -53.41
CA ASN A 249 -13.63 2.71 -53.96
C ASN A 249 -13.26 4.12 -54.47
N SER A 250 -14.09 5.14 -54.27
CA SER A 250 -13.77 6.53 -54.68
C SER A 250 -13.29 7.41 -53.53
N ALA A 251 -12.48 6.86 -52.62
CA ALA A 251 -11.75 7.64 -51.62
C ALA A 251 -10.25 7.50 -51.88
N HIS A 252 -9.72 8.29 -52.82
CA HIS A 252 -8.28 8.57 -52.85
C HIS A 252 -7.92 9.48 -51.67
N GLY A 253 -7.79 8.88 -50.49
CA GLY A 253 -7.15 9.49 -49.35
C GLY A 253 -5.65 9.61 -49.61
N SER A 254 -5.19 10.81 -49.95
CA SER A 254 -3.77 11.17 -49.95
C SER A 254 -3.19 10.90 -48.56
N THR A 255 -2.30 9.92 -48.45
CA THR A 255 -1.46 9.71 -47.27
C THR A 255 -0.39 10.79 -47.22
N HIS A 256 -0.75 11.99 -46.77
CA HIS A 256 0.22 12.97 -46.30
C HIS A 256 0.06 13.13 -44.79
N ILE A 257 0.94 12.47 -44.04
CA ILE A 257 1.12 12.68 -42.60
C ILE A 257 1.99 13.94 -42.46
N PRO A 258 1.48 15.07 -41.96
CA PRO A 258 2.37 16.16 -41.58
C PRO A 258 3.16 15.74 -40.34
N ASN A 259 4.47 15.85 -40.47
CA ASN A 259 5.45 15.63 -39.41
C ASN A 259 5.14 16.58 -38.23
N ILE A 260 4.70 16.03 -37.10
CA ILE A 260 4.55 16.78 -35.86
C ILE A 260 5.96 16.93 -35.28
N ASN A 261 6.55 18.11 -35.50
CA ASN A 261 7.75 18.53 -34.79
C ASN A 261 7.43 18.57 -33.28
N MET A 262 8.10 17.72 -32.51
CA MET A 262 8.23 17.89 -31.07
C MET A 262 9.06 19.14 -30.78
N VAL A 263 8.47 20.07 -30.02
CA VAL A 263 9.18 21.04 -29.19
C VAL A 263 8.69 20.86 -27.76
#